data_AF-A0A3N1UVV0-F1
#
_entry.id   AF-A0A3N1UVV0-F1
#
_cell.length_a   1.000
_cell.length_b   1.000
_cell.length_c   1.000
_cell.angle_alpha   90.00
_cell.angle_beta   90.00
_cell.angle_gamma   90.00
#
_symmetry.space_group_name_H-M   'P 1'
#
loop_
_entity.id
_entity.type
_entity.pdbx_description
1 polymer ?
#
loop_
_entity_poly.entity_id
_entity_poly.type
_entity_poly.pdbx_seq_one_letter_code
_entity_poly.pdbx_strand_id
1 'polypeptide(L)'
;MTTTVNETANLTAQLTATALTELVVSIYRDTLGVADLDEQSDFYEWGGDSLTAFRITARLEEALGAEVPVALVFAYPSPADLADVVHADFVQA
;
A
#
# COMPACT_ATOMS: atom_id res chain seq x y z
N MET A 1 6.29 23.12 -19.74
CA MET A 1 6.04 22.50 -18.42
C MET A 1 5.87 21.02 -18.67
N THR A 2 6.97 20.30 -18.50
CA THR A 2 7.14 18.87 -18.77
C THR A 2 6.59 18.06 -17.61
N THR A 3 5.53 17.29 -17.85
CA THR A 3 5.38 15.96 -17.25
C THR A 3 4.61 15.08 -18.23
N THR A 4 5.31 14.60 -19.25
CA THR A 4 4.95 13.39 -19.98
C THR A 4 5.70 12.26 -19.28
N VAL A 5 5.04 11.55 -18.37
CA VAL A 5 5.40 10.19 -17.90
C VAL A 5 4.20 9.67 -17.11
N ASN A 6 3.43 8.73 -17.69
CA ASN A 6 2.64 7.70 -16.97
C ASN A 6 1.71 6.87 -17.89
N GLU A 7 1.98 6.82 -19.20
CA GLU A 7 1.18 5.98 -20.13
C GLU A 7 1.82 4.62 -20.47
N THR A 8 3.02 4.29 -19.97
CA THR A 8 3.72 3.03 -20.31
C THR A 8 3.97 2.08 -19.12
N ALA A 9 3.69 2.50 -17.88
CA ALA A 9 3.91 1.67 -16.70
C ALA A 9 2.90 0.49 -16.58
N ASN A 10 1.77 0.54 -17.29
CA ASN A 10 0.63 -0.36 -17.05
C ASN A 10 0.65 -1.67 -17.86
N LEU A 11 1.72 -2.01 -18.58
CA LEU A 11 1.82 -3.29 -19.33
C LEU A 11 2.70 -4.36 -18.66
N THR A 12 3.37 -4.06 -17.54
CA THR A 12 4.26 -5.01 -16.84
C THR A 12 4.01 -5.03 -15.33
N ALA A 13 2.76 -4.84 -14.88
CA ALA A 13 2.39 -4.95 -13.46
C ALA A 13 2.32 -6.42 -12.98
N GLN A 14 3.36 -7.20 -13.32
CA GLN A 14 3.55 -8.55 -12.83
C GLN A 14 4.26 -8.48 -11.47
N LEU A 15 3.48 -8.26 -10.40
CA LEU A 15 3.80 -8.59 -9.00
C LEU A 15 5.28 -8.31 -8.58
N THR A 16 5.79 -7.11 -8.83
CA THR A 16 7.08 -6.70 -8.25
C THR A 16 6.84 -5.98 -6.93
N ALA A 17 7.79 -6.06 -5.99
CA ALA A 17 7.71 -5.37 -4.70
C ALA A 17 7.35 -3.88 -4.86
N THR A 18 7.97 -3.21 -5.84
CA THR A 18 7.68 -1.80 -6.17
C THR A 18 6.23 -1.55 -6.61
N ALA A 19 5.64 -2.44 -7.40
CA ALA A 19 4.24 -2.29 -7.81
C ALA A 19 3.27 -2.47 -6.64
N LEU A 20 3.61 -3.36 -5.70
CA LEU A 20 2.83 -3.53 -4.47
C LEU A 20 2.97 -2.30 -3.56
N THR A 21 4.19 -1.75 -3.42
CA THR A 21 4.42 -0.51 -2.67
C THR A 21 3.55 0.62 -3.24
N GLU A 22 3.53 0.84 -4.55
CA GLU A 22 2.69 1.87 -5.17
C GLU A 22 1.20 1.64 -4.92
N LEU A 23 0.73 0.39 -4.99
CA LEU A 23 -0.66 0.03 -4.67
C LEU A 23 -1.00 0.37 -3.21
N VAL A 24 -0.16 -0.04 -2.26
CA VAL A 24 -0.35 0.23 -0.83
C VAL A 24 -0.35 1.74 -0.58
N VAL A 25 0.62 2.47 -1.15
CA VAL A 25 0.68 3.93 -1.05
C VAL A 25 -0.59 4.59 -1.60
N SER A 26 -1.08 4.15 -2.76
CA SER A 26 -2.34 4.67 -3.32
C SER A 26 -3.52 4.46 -2.37
N ILE A 27 -3.65 3.26 -1.79
CA ILE A 27 -4.72 2.94 -0.84
C ILE A 27 -4.62 3.79 0.43
N TYR A 28 -3.41 4.04 0.93
CA TYR A 28 -3.18 4.93 2.07
C TYR A 28 -3.61 6.37 1.74
N ARG A 29 -3.18 6.90 0.59
CA ARG A 29 -3.55 8.24 0.13
C ARG A 29 -5.06 8.41 0.02
N ASP A 30 -5.75 7.43 -0.58
CA ASP A 30 -7.20 7.44 -0.75
C ASP A 30 -7.95 7.30 0.58
N THR A 31 -7.42 6.50 1.52
CA THR A 31 -8.09 6.25 2.81
C THR A 31 -7.87 7.35 3.83
N LEU A 32 -6.66 7.93 3.87
CA LEU A 32 -6.29 9.06 4.74
C LEU A 32 -6.67 10.42 4.12
N GLY A 33 -6.94 10.48 2.82
CA GLY A 33 -7.29 11.72 2.11
C GLY A 33 -6.10 12.67 1.92
N VAL A 34 -4.89 12.13 1.83
CA VAL A 34 -3.63 12.89 1.67
C VAL A 34 -2.91 12.45 0.42
N ALA A 35 -2.73 13.35 -0.54
CA ALA A 35 -2.10 13.03 -1.83
C ALA A 35 -0.57 12.94 -1.76
N ASP A 36 0.06 13.64 -0.82
CA ASP A 36 1.52 13.77 -0.69
C ASP A 36 2.14 12.79 0.31
N LEU A 37 1.42 11.71 0.67
CA LEU A 37 1.93 10.67 1.57
C LEU A 37 3.07 9.90 0.88
N ASP A 38 4.21 9.81 1.56
CA ASP A 38 5.40 9.09 1.12
C ASP A 38 5.36 7.61 1.49
N GLU A 39 6.07 6.75 0.78
CA GLU A 39 6.08 5.30 1.04
C GLU A 39 6.69 4.91 2.39
N GLN A 40 7.52 5.79 2.96
CA GLN A 40 8.13 5.65 4.29
C GLN A 40 7.34 6.40 5.37
N SER A 41 6.19 6.98 5.03
CA SER A 41 5.37 7.73 5.97
C SER A 41 4.79 6.83 7.04
N ASP A 42 4.91 7.25 8.30
CA ASP A 42 4.31 6.53 9.40
C ASP A 42 2.79 6.73 9.43
N PHE A 43 2.05 5.63 9.45
CA PHE A 43 0.58 5.61 9.52
C PHE A 43 0.02 6.51 10.64
N TYR A 44 0.64 6.52 11.82
CA TYR A 44 0.16 7.28 12.97
C TYR A 44 0.46 8.77 12.84
N GLU A 45 1.58 9.15 12.20
CA GLU A 45 1.91 10.56 11.96
C GLU A 45 0.89 11.26 11.05
N TRP A 46 0.28 10.52 10.13
CA TRP A 46 -0.77 11.01 9.24
C TRP A 46 -2.19 10.90 9.83
N GLY A 47 -2.31 10.58 11.12
CA GLY A 47 -3.61 10.48 11.81
C GLY A 47 -4.32 9.15 11.58
N GLY A 48 -3.58 8.09 11.24
CA GLY A 48 -4.11 6.75 11.12
C GLY A 48 -4.74 6.25 12.43
N ASP A 49 -5.95 5.72 12.32
CA ASP A 49 -6.70 5.11 13.42
C ASP A 49 -7.09 3.65 13.10
N SER A 50 -7.67 2.95 14.08
CA SER A 50 -8.06 1.55 13.89
C SER A 50 -9.09 1.34 12.76
N LEU A 51 -9.94 2.33 12.49
CA LEU A 51 -10.93 2.25 11.41
C LEU A 51 -10.26 2.41 10.04
N THR A 52 -9.29 3.30 9.94
CA THR A 52 -8.49 3.54 8.74
C THR A 52 -7.62 2.34 8.44
N ALA A 53 -6.97 1.75 9.45
CA ALA A 53 -6.21 0.51 9.31
C ALA A 53 -7.08 -0.62 8.76
N PHE A 54 -8.29 -0.81 9.31
CA PHE A 54 -9.24 -1.80 8.83
C PHE A 54 -9.71 -1.55 7.38
N ARG A 55 -9.91 -0.29 7.00
CA ARG A 55 -10.27 0.09 5.62
C ARG A 55 -9.13 -0.15 4.63
N ILE A 56 -7.89 0.10 5.05
CA ILE A 56 -6.69 -0.18 4.26
C ILE A 56 -6.58 -1.68 4.02
N THR A 57 -6.67 -2.51 5.05
CA THR A 57 -6.57 -3.96 4.88
C THR A 57 -7.69 -4.51 4.02
N ALA A 58 -8.95 -4.11 4.24
CA ALA A 58 -10.06 -4.56 3.40
C ALA A 58 -9.85 -4.25 1.91
N ARG A 59 -9.30 -3.07 1.58
CA ARG A 59 -8.97 -2.70 0.19
C ARG A 59 -7.80 -3.49 -0.38
N LEU A 60 -6.78 -3.76 0.43
CA LEU A 60 -5.66 -4.61 0.03
C LEU A 60 -6.14 -6.03 -0.24
N GLU A 61 -7.01 -6.57 0.60
CA GLU A 61 -7.63 -7.89 0.43
C GLU A 61 -8.43 -7.97 -0.87
N GLU A 62 -9.23 -6.94 -1.17
CA GLU A 62 -9.98 -6.85 -2.42
C GLU A 62 -9.06 -6.76 -3.66
N ALA A 63 -7.96 -6.02 -3.56
CA ALA A 63 -7.03 -5.81 -4.67
C ALA A 63 -6.12 -7.03 -4.93
N LEU A 64 -5.69 -7.71 -3.87
CA LEU A 64 -4.75 -8.84 -3.93
C LEU A 64 -5.45 -10.20 -3.97
N GLY A 65 -6.71 -10.27 -3.52
CA GLY A 65 -7.46 -11.52 -3.43
C GLY A 65 -6.97 -12.46 -2.33
N ALA A 66 -6.24 -11.96 -1.33
CA ALA A 66 -5.82 -12.74 -0.16
C ALA A 66 -6.03 -11.95 1.14
N GLU A 67 -6.12 -12.64 2.26
CA GLU A 67 -6.33 -12.06 3.59
C GLU A 67 -5.09 -11.27 4.05
N VAL A 68 -5.28 -10.04 4.51
CA VAL A 68 -4.21 -9.16 5.00
C VAL A 68 -4.54 -8.77 6.44
N PRO A 69 -3.90 -9.39 7.44
CA PRO A 69 -4.21 -9.12 8.84
C PRO A 69 -3.98 -7.64 9.19
N VAL A 70 -4.96 -7.01 9.84
CA VAL A 70 -4.82 -5.63 10.34
C VAL A 70 -3.65 -5.45 11.31
N ALA A 71 -3.22 -6.53 11.96
CA ALA A 71 -2.02 -6.54 12.80
C ALA A 71 -0.75 -6.14 12.03
N LEU A 72 -0.67 -6.41 10.72
CA LEU A 72 0.46 -6.02 9.89
C LEU A 72 0.54 -4.51 9.72
N VAL A 73 -0.58 -3.80 9.59
CA VAL A 73 -0.59 -2.33 9.51
C VAL A 73 -0.02 -1.70 10.78
N PHE A 74 -0.28 -2.30 11.93
CA PHE A 74 0.25 -1.80 13.20
C PHE A 74 1.71 -2.20 13.46
N ALA A 75 2.14 -3.38 12.96
CA ALA A 75 3.51 -3.86 13.07
C ALA A 75 4.46 -3.16 12.08
N TYR A 76 3.93 -2.81 10.90
CA TYR A 76 4.64 -2.18 9.78
C TYR A 76 3.84 -0.94 9.36
N PRO A 77 3.98 0.19 10.10
CA PRO A 77 3.17 1.38 9.88
C PRO A 77 3.53 2.12 8.58
N SER A 78 4.67 1.82 7.95
CA SER A 78 5.01 2.38 6.65
C SER A 78 4.37 1.58 5.50
N PRO A 79 3.84 2.25 4.47
CA PRO A 79 3.34 1.59 3.25
C PRO A 79 4.36 0.64 2.60
N ALA A 80 5.64 1.03 2.59
CA ALA A 80 6.70 0.23 1.99
C ALA A 80 6.99 -1.05 2.80
N ASP A 81 7.09 -0.94 4.13
CA ASP A 81 7.32 -2.11 4.98
C ASP A 81 6.13 -3.08 4.92
N LEU A 82 4.90 -2.54 4.91
CA LEU A 82 3.70 -3.34 4.74
C LEU A 82 3.70 -4.07 3.40
N ALA A 83 4.05 -3.38 2.31
CA ALA A 83 4.16 -3.98 0.99
C ALA A 83 5.22 -5.09 0.96
N ASP A 84 6.40 -4.90 1.54
CA ASP A 84 7.45 -5.91 1.56
C ASP A 84 7.02 -7.18 2.33
N VAL A 85 6.34 -7.01 3.46
CA VAL A 85 5.85 -8.13 4.29
C VAL A 85 4.73 -8.88 3.56
N VAL A 86 3.79 -8.16 2.96
CA VAL A 86 2.72 -8.74 2.15
C VAL A 86 3.33 -9.46 0.94
N HIS A 87 4.26 -8.85 0.21
CA HIS A 87 4.93 -9.52 -0.91
C HIS A 87 5.66 -10.79 -0.48
N ALA A 88 6.36 -10.76 0.67
CA ALA A 88 7.04 -11.93 1.21
C ALA A 88 6.06 -13.07 1.53
N ASP A 89 4.91 -12.76 2.12
CA ASP A 89 3.87 -13.76 2.42
C ASP A 89 3.30 -14.40 1.14
N PHE A 90 3.04 -13.60 0.11
CA PHE A 90 2.52 -14.07 -1.18
C PHE A 90 3.54 -14.86 -2.01
N VAL A 91 4.84 -14.59 -1.86
CA VAL A 91 5.92 -15.34 -2.55
C VAL A 91 6.20 -16.70 -1.87
N GLN A 92 5.79 -16.86 -0.61
CA GLN A 92 5.99 -18.10 0.16
C GLN A 92 4.85 -19.13 -0.01
N ALA A 93 3.73 -18.76 -0.63
CA ALA A 93 2.52 -19.59 -0.81
C ALA A 93 2.47 -20.28 -2.20
#